data_AF-A0A0R2HC67-F1
#
_entry.id   AF-A0A0R2HC67-F1
#
_cell.length_a   1.000
_cell.length_b   1.000
_cell.length_c   1.000
_cell.angle_alpha   90.00
_cell.angle_beta   90.00
_cell.angle_gamma   90.00
#
_symmetry.space_group_name_H-M   'P 1'
#
loop_
_entity.id
_entity.type
_entity.pdbx_description
1 polymer ?
#
loop_
_entity_poly.entity_id
_entity_poly.type
_entity_poly.pdbx_seq_one_letter_code
_entity_poly.pdbx_strand_id
1 'polypeptide(L)' 'MRIRELRMLQEISQEELAWRCQLSKNYVSDVERGRRNVSLKAIEKFAKGLDVKLEDLFR' A
#
# COMPACT_ATOMS: atom_id res chain seq x y z
N MET A 1 -1.39 -9.53 -0.15
CA MET A 1 -0.48 -8.50 0.39
C MET A 1 -1.14 -7.83 1.57
N ARG A 2 -0.37 -7.52 2.61
CA ARG A 2 -0.84 -6.96 3.89
C ARG A 2 -1.01 -5.44 3.91
N ILE A 3 -1.15 -4.80 2.74
CA ILE A 3 -1.16 -3.32 2.64
C ILE A 3 -2.26 -2.70 3.51
N ARG A 4 -3.48 -3.27 3.47
CA ARG A 4 -4.59 -2.77 4.29
C ARG A 4 -4.32 -2.91 5.78
N GLU A 5 -3.77 -4.04 6.20
CA GLU A 5 -3.47 -4.32 7.60
C GLU A 5 -2.42 -3.33 8.13
N LEU A 6 -1.30 -3.19 7.43
CA LEU A 6 -0.22 -2.27 7.78
C LEU A 6 -0.70 -0.81 7.79
N ARG A 7 -1.55 -0.43 6.84
CA ARG A 7 -2.19 0.89 6.82
C ARG A 7 -3.03 1.14 8.07
N MET A 8 -3.84 0.16 8.47
CA MET A 8 -4.70 0.26 9.64
C MET A 8 -3.91 0.30 10.96
N LEU A 9 -2.78 -0.41 11.04
CA LEU A 9 -1.86 -0.35 12.19
C LEU A 9 -1.23 1.04 12.38
N GLN A 10 -1.13 1.81 11.30
CA GLN A 10 -0.66 3.20 11.35
C GLN A 10 -1.79 4.22 11.48
N GLU A 11 -3.04 3.77 11.58
CA GLU A 11 -4.23 4.62 11.75
C GLU A 11 -4.42 5.68 10.64
N ILE A 12 -3.90 5.41 9.43
CA ILE A 12 -4.00 6.33 8.29
C ILE A 12 -5.11 5.93 7.32
N SER A 13 -5.67 6.93 6.65
CA SER A 13 -6.70 6.74 5.61
C SER A 13 -6.10 6.21 4.29
N GLN A 14 -6.94 5.72 3.39
CA GLN A 14 -6.50 5.37 2.03
C GLN A 14 -6.02 6.59 1.24
N GLU A 15 -6.57 7.77 1.53
CA GLU A 15 -6.16 9.06 0.94
C GLU A 15 -4.72 9.38 1.34
N GLU A 16 -4.43 9.26 2.63
CA GLU A 16 -3.11 9.50 3.22
C GLU A 16 -2.08 8.51 2.67
N LEU A 17 -2.40 7.21 2.63
CA LEU A 17 -1.50 6.21 2.05
C LEU A 17 -1.23 6.49 0.56
N ALA A 18 -2.25 6.87 -0.20
CA ALA A 18 -2.09 7.20 -1.61
C ALA A 18 -1.15 8.38 -1.81
N TRP A 19 -1.26 9.41 -0.98
CA TRP A 19 -0.36 10.55 -0.96
C TRP A 19 1.09 10.12 -0.65
N ARG A 20 1.31 9.35 0.43
CA ARG A 20 2.64 8.83 0.80
C ARG A 20 3.29 7.99 -0.31
N CYS A 21 2.49 7.17 -0.98
CA CYS A 21 2.97 6.30 -2.06
C CYS A 21 3.10 7.03 -3.42
N GLN A 22 2.64 8.27 -3.54
CA GLN A 22 2.47 8.97 -4.82
C GLN A 22 1.67 8.11 -5.83
N LEU A 23 0.53 7.63 -5.37
CA LEU A 23 -0.43 6.81 -6.12
C LEU A 23 -1.82 7.45 -6.02
N SER A 24 -2.75 7.02 -6.87
CA SER A 24 -4.15 7.46 -6.71
C SER A 24 -4.83 6.65 -5.60
N LYS A 25 -5.74 7.30 -4.85
CA LYS A 25 -6.59 6.63 -3.88
C LYS A 25 -7.32 5.42 -4.47
N ASN A 26 -7.83 5.55 -5.70
CA ASN A 26 -8.49 4.44 -6.41
C ASN A 26 -7.54 3.26 -6.62
N TYR A 27 -6.27 3.52 -6.96
CA TYR A 27 -5.27 2.46 -7.08
C TYR A 27 -5.00 1.78 -5.74
N VAL A 28 -4.81 2.53 -4.66
CA VAL A 28 -4.66 1.96 -3.30
C VAL A 28 -5.86 1.09 -2.92
N SER A 29 -7.06 1.63 -3.14
CA SER A 29 -8.34 0.95 -2.93
C SER A 29 -8.48 -0.37 -3.72
N ASP A 30 -8.04 -0.40 -4.98
CA ASP A 30 -8.04 -1.61 -5.81
C ASP A 30 -7.03 -2.65 -5.31
N VAL A 31 -5.83 -2.20 -4.90
CA VAL A 31 -4.75 -3.06 -4.40
C VAL A 31 -5.14 -3.70 -3.06
N GLU A 32 -5.72 -2.94 -2.13
CA GLU A 32 -6.21 -3.47 -0.86
C GLU A 32 -7.34 -4.51 -1.03
N ARG A 33 -8.07 -4.44 -2.14
CA ARG A 33 -9.13 -5.41 -2.50
C ARG A 33 -8.62 -6.59 -3.33
N GLY A 34 -7.32 -6.64 -3.65
CA GLY A 34 -6.73 -7.71 -4.46
C GLY A 34 -7.17 -7.70 -5.93
N ARG A 35 -7.65 -6.58 -6.45
CA ARG A 35 -8.25 -6.49 -7.81
C ARG A 35 -7.24 -6.23 -8.94
N ARG A 36 -5.94 -6.10 -8.64
CA ARG A 36 -4.89 -5.81 -9.64
C ARG A 36 -3.66 -6.67 -9.48
N ASN A 37 -3.01 -6.96 -10.61
CA ASN A 37 -1.59 -7.32 -10.63
C ASN A 37 -0.77 -6.06 -10.36
N VAL A 38 -0.10 -6.04 -9.20
CA VAL A 38 0.69 -4.91 -8.73
C VAL A 38 2.11 -5.06 -9.27
N SER A 39 2.63 -4.00 -9.91
CA SER A 39 4.01 -4.01 -10.41
C SER A 39 5.01 -3.91 -9.27
N LEU A 40 6.24 -4.37 -9.49
CA LEU A 40 7.34 -4.26 -8.52
C LEU A 40 7.53 -2.79 -8.06
N LYS A 41 7.45 -1.84 -8.99
CA LYS A 41 7.53 -0.40 -8.71
C LYS A 41 6.43 0.07 -7.75
N ALA A 42 5.21 -0.46 -7.89
CA ALA A 42 4.13 -0.12 -6.97
C ALA A 42 4.32 -0.78 -5.60
N ILE A 43 4.83 -2.02 -5.55
CA ILE A 43 5.20 -2.70 -4.30
C ILE A 43 6.24 -1.87 -3.53
N GLU A 44 7.29 -1.39 -4.20
CA GLU A 44 8.29 -0.49 -3.58
C GLU A 44 7.68 0.81 -3.05
N LYS A 45 6.74 1.40 -3.80
CA LYS A 45 6.01 2.60 -3.35
C LYS A 45 5.17 2.34 -2.11
N PHE A 46 4.53 1.17 -2.01
CA PHE A 46 3.78 0.77 -0.81
C PHE A 46 4.71 0.54 0.37
N ALA A 47 5.83 -0.16 0.19
CA ALA A 47 6.81 -0.37 1.25
C ALA A 47 7.34 0.97 1.79
N LYS A 48 7.70 1.90 0.89
CA LYS A 48 8.14 3.25 1.26
C LYS A 48 7.04 4.08 1.93
N GLY A 49 5.82 4.08 1.38
CA GLY A 49 4.72 4.87 1.91
C GLY A 49 4.17 4.36 3.25
N LEU A 50 4.37 3.08 3.54
CA LEU A 50 4.08 2.46 4.83
C LEU A 50 5.32 2.42 5.75
N ASP A 51 6.49 2.89 5.32
CA ASP A 51 7.73 2.81 6.13
C ASP A 51 8.01 1.40 6.70
N VAL A 52 7.89 0.38 5.85
CA VAL A 52 8.14 -1.03 6.19
C VAL A 52 9.10 -1.68 5.21
N LYS A 53 9.62 -2.86 5.55
CA LYS A 53 10.40 -3.63 4.59
C LYS A 53 9.48 -4.26 3.55
N LEU A 54 10.01 -4.49 2.35
CA LEU A 54 9.26 -5.08 1.25
C LEU A 54 8.71 -6.48 1.61
N GLU A 55 9.47 -7.27 2.38
CA GLU A 55 9.05 -8.57 2.89
C GLU A 55 7.83 -8.50 3.82
N ASP A 56 7.66 -7.42 4.59
CA ASP A 56 6.53 -7.27 5.51
C ASP A 56 5.19 -7.13 4.75
N LEU A 57 5.22 -6.75 3.47
CA LEU A 57 4.02 -6.73 2.61
C LEU A 57 3.49 -8.14 2.28
N PHE A 58 4.30 -9.18 2.45
CA PHE A 58 4.03 -10.57 2.05
C PHE A 58 4.07 -11.59 3.20
N ARG A 59 4.41 -11.16 4.42
CA ARG A 59 4.38 -11.99 5.62
C ARG A 59 2.96 -12.34 6.08
#